data_AF-A0A6J7KF62-F1
#
_entry.id   AF-A0A6J7KF62-F1
#
_cell.length_a   1.000
_cell.length_b   1.000
_cell.length_c   1.000
_cell.angle_alpha   90.00
_cell.angle_beta   90.00
_cell.angle_gamma   90.00
#
_symmetry.space_group_name_H-M   'P 1'
#
loop_
_entity.id
_entity.type
_entity.pdbx_description
1 polymer ?
#
loop_
_entity_poly.entity_id
_entity_poly.type
_entity_poly.pdbx_seq_one_letter_code
_entity_poly.pdbx_strand_id
1 'polypeptide(L)' 'MTFRITLSAPARRALEHSLPEGVAAAAWEFINGPLAANPHRVGRPLTGQLSGM' A
#
# COMPACT_ATOMS: atom_id res chain seq x y z
N MET A 1 2.42 3.97 17.63
CA MET A 1 2.37 2.54 17.27
C MET A 1 2.05 2.45 15.79
N THR A 2 2.85 1.76 15.00
CA THR A 2 2.63 1.57 13.55
C THR A 2 2.12 0.16 13.28
N PHE A 3 1.34 0.00 12.23
CA PHE A 3 0.90 -1.29 11.71
C PHE A 3 2.06 -1.99 11.00
N ARG A 4 2.07 -3.33 11.07
CA ARG A 4 3.01 -4.15 10.32
C ARG A 4 2.53 -4.26 8.87
N ILE A 5 3.36 -3.84 7.93
CA ILE A 5 3.10 -3.99 6.50
C ILE A 5 3.64 -5.34 6.01
N THR A 6 2.82 -6.04 5.22
CA THR A 6 3.24 -7.19 4.42
C THR A 6 2.82 -6.95 2.97
N LEU A 7 3.72 -7.25 2.04
CA LEU A 7 3.45 -7.12 0.60
C LEU A 7 3.19 -8.49 0.00
N SER A 8 2.09 -8.59 -0.74
CA SER A 8 1.84 -9.73 -1.61
C SER A 8 2.86 -9.75 -2.77
N ALA A 9 3.08 -10.92 -3.35
CA ALA A 9 3.94 -11.06 -4.52
C ALA A 9 3.59 -10.10 -5.68
N PRO A 10 2.32 -9.90 -6.08
CA PRO A 10 2.00 -8.94 -7.13
C PRO A 10 2.26 -7.49 -6.72
N ALA A 11 2.04 -7.11 -5.45
CA ALA A 11 2.33 -5.76 -4.98
C ALA A 11 3.83 -5.43 -5.04
N ARG A 12 4.68 -6.39 -4.66
CA ARG A 12 6.14 -6.25 -4.79
C ARG A 12 6.56 -6.05 -6.25
N ARG A 13 6.07 -6.92 -7.16
CA ARG A 13 6.39 -6.81 -8.60
C ARG A 13 5.96 -5.47 -9.18
N ALA A 14 4.81 -4.94 -8.73
CA ALA A 14 4.34 -3.64 -9.19
C ALA A 14 5.31 -2.51 -8.83
N LEU A 15 5.80 -2.50 -7.59
CA LEU A 15 6.78 -1.53 -7.11
C LEU A 15 8.14 -1.66 -7.82
N GLU A 16 8.61 -2.89 -8.04
CA GLU A 16 9.94 -3.15 -8.58
C GLU A 16 10.02 -3.05 -10.11
N HIS A 17 8.93 -3.34 -10.83
CA HIS A 17 8.99 -3.56 -12.28
C HIS A 17 7.89 -2.87 -13.09
N SER A 18 6.75 -2.53 -12.49
CA SER A 18 5.61 -2.00 -13.26
C SER A 18 5.49 -0.48 -13.17
N LEU A 19 5.84 0.10 -12.04
CA LEU A 19 5.74 1.54 -11.83
C LEU A 19 6.98 2.28 -12.35
N PRO A 20 6.82 3.49 -12.90
CA PRO A 20 7.95 4.39 -13.11
C PRO A 20 8.68 4.65 -11.80
N GLU A 21 10.00 4.78 -11.84
CA GLU A 21 10.87 4.85 -10.65
C GLU A 21 10.40 5.89 -9.62
N GLY A 22 10.11 7.12 -10.04
CA GLY A 22 9.65 8.17 -9.12
C GLY A 22 8.30 7.84 -8.46
N VAL A 23 7.42 7.13 -9.16
CA VAL A 23 6.12 6.68 -8.62
C VAL A 23 6.32 5.53 -7.64
N ALA A 24 7.21 4.60 -7.96
CA ALA A 24 7.56 3.49 -7.07
C ALA A 24 8.16 3.98 -5.74
N ALA A 25 9.07 4.96 -5.81
CA ALA A 25 9.65 5.59 -4.63
C ALA A 25 8.58 6.29 -3.77
N ALA A 26 7.72 7.11 -4.37
CA ALA A 26 6.64 7.78 -3.66
C ALA A 26 5.65 6.78 -3.03
N ALA A 27 5.29 5.72 -3.73
CA ALA A 27 4.43 4.66 -3.20
C ALA A 27 5.10 3.94 -2.03
N TRP A 28 6.40 3.66 -2.11
CA TRP A 28 7.15 3.02 -1.03
C TRP A 28 7.20 3.90 0.24
N GLU A 29 7.43 5.20 0.09
CA GLU A 29 7.38 6.16 1.20
C GLU A 29 5.99 6.23 1.82
N PHE A 30 4.94 6.26 0.99
CA PHE A 30 3.56 6.25 1.47
C PHE A 30 3.23 4.99 2.28
N ILE A 31 3.61 3.83 1.77
CA ILE A 31 3.36 2.53 2.41
C ILE A 31 4.02 2.44 3.79
N ASN A 32 5.28 2.86 3.90
CA ASN A 32 6.06 2.77 5.13
C ASN A 32 5.84 3.95 6.09
N GLY A 33 5.30 5.06 5.61
CA GLY A 33 5.01 6.25 6.41
C GLY A 33 3.53 6.32 6.83
N PRO A 34 2.72 7.17 6.17
CA PRO A 34 1.36 7.45 6.58
C PRO A 34 0.43 6.23 6.60
N LEU A 35 0.61 5.27 5.67
CA LEU A 35 -0.22 4.06 5.63
C LEU A 35 0.08 3.14 6.83
N ALA A 36 1.36 2.92 7.14
CA ALA A 36 1.76 2.16 8.33
C ALA A 36 1.41 2.89 9.63
N ALA A 37 1.36 4.22 9.65
CA ALA A 37 0.99 4.99 10.83
C ALA A 37 -0.50 4.89 11.17
N ASN A 38 -1.38 5.07 10.18
CA ASN A 38 -2.83 4.97 10.39
C ASN A 38 -3.58 4.67 9.08
N PRO A 39 -3.79 3.38 8.72
CA PRO A 39 -4.38 3.00 7.45
C PRO A 39 -5.84 3.43 7.33
N HIS A 40 -6.59 3.48 8.44
CA HIS A 40 -7.99 3.90 8.46
C HIS A 40 -8.20 5.38 8.16
N ARG A 41 -7.15 6.22 8.27
CA ARG A 41 -7.20 7.65 7.97
C ARG A 41 -6.93 7.95 6.50
N VAL A 42 -6.09 7.15 5.85
CA VAL A 42 -5.62 7.40 4.47
C VAL A 42 -6.28 6.51 3.42
N GLY A 43 -7.03 5.50 3.85
CA GLY A 43 -7.79 4.60 2.98
C GLY A 43 -9.30 4.64 3.22
N ARG A 44 -10.02 3.82 2.46
CA ARG A 44 -11.43 3.51 2.68
C ARG A 44 -11.67 2.01 2.52
N PRO A 45 -12.64 1.44 3.25
CA PRO A 45 -13.02 0.04 3.07
C PRO A 45 -13.42 -0.23 1.62
N LEU A 46 -12.97 -1.37 1.09
CA LEU A 46 -13.48 -1.88 -0.18
C LEU A 46 -14.97 -2.22 -0.04
N THR A 47 -15.71 -2.15 -1.15
CA THR A 47 -17.15 -2.37 -1.19
C THR A 47 -17.51 -3.41 -2.25
N GLY A 48 -18.78 -3.87 -2.26
CA GLY A 48 -19.24 -4.87 -3.22
C GLY A 48 -18.57 -6.23 -3.01
N GLN A 49 -18.20 -6.90 -4.10
CA GLN A 49 -17.61 -8.26 -4.06
C GLN A 49 -16.23 -8.33 -3.39
N LEU A 50 -15.59 -7.19 -3.13
CA LEU A 50 -14.27 -7.10 -2.49
C LEU A 50 -14.36 -6.62 -1.04
N SER A 51 -15.57 -6.48 -0.49
CA SER A 51 -15.77 -6.00 0.88
C SER A 51 -15.13 -6.96 1.89
N GLY A 52 -14.28 -6.41 2.78
CA GLY A 52 -13.59 -7.17 3.82
C GLY A 52 -12.33 -7.91 3.35
N MET A 53 -11.93 -7.73 2.09
CA MET A 53 -10.63 -8.16 1.58
C MET A 53 -9.51 -7.19 1.94
#